data_AF-A0A956FGU9-F1
#
_entry.id   AF-A0A956FGU9-F1
#
_cell.length_a   1.000
_cell.length_b   1.000
_cell.length_c   1.000
_cell.angle_alpha   90.00
_cell.angle_beta   90.00
_cell.angle_gamma   90.00
#
_symmetry.space_group_name_H-M   'P 1'
#
loop_
_entity.id
_entity.type
_entity.pdbx_description
1 polymer ?
#
loop_
_entity_poly.entity_id
_entity_poly.type
_entity_poly.pdbx_seq_one_letter_code
_entity_poly.pdbx_strand_id
1 'polypeptide(L)'
;MSNLRTGIILALAVCMGGLYLADRSWGSADGRDALEARLAKLEQEGSSYADRAQALDAERTRMQDERRILAWNEERSSARGSDRGIALESGAAPSRGGGDERASSSAEPTEAPAPPPTTEQMQLGLEEQFEGDADDPAWSRSAEQRVLDGLGPRLGEHGSLASVECSRTMCRVESDHADMASFRGFAEDSLLGSEGGLWNGAVFTSVVEGREDGGPVTAVTFVAREGETLAGIGG
;
A
#
# COMPACT_ATOMS: atom_id res chain seq x y z
N MET A 1 13.28 71.64 -3.31
CA MET A 1 13.47 70.28 -2.75
C MET A 1 12.41 69.87 -1.71
N SER A 2 11.43 70.70 -1.37
CA SER A 2 10.43 70.38 -0.33
C SER A 2 9.25 69.51 -0.80
N ASN A 3 8.92 69.50 -2.09
CA ASN A 3 7.72 68.82 -2.60
C ASN A 3 7.86 67.29 -2.69
N LEU A 4 9.10 66.78 -2.78
CA LEU A 4 9.36 65.33 -2.87
C LEU A 4 9.19 64.64 -1.51
N ARG A 5 9.50 65.34 -0.40
CA ARG A 5 9.38 64.78 0.95
C ARG A 5 7.94 64.62 1.39
N THR A 6 7.05 65.54 1.00
CA THR A 6 5.63 65.47 1.35
C THR A 6 4.90 64.32 0.66
N GLY A 7 5.28 64.00 -0.58
CA GLY A 7 4.70 62.87 -1.33
C GLY A 7 5.03 61.51 -0.73
N ILE A 8 6.26 61.31 -0.24
CA ILE A 8 6.69 60.04 0.37
C ILE A 8 5.96 59.79 1.70
N ILE A 9 5.76 60.83 2.51
CA ILE A 9 5.08 60.70 3.81
C ILE A 9 3.61 60.30 3.62
N LEU A 10 2.93 60.89 2.63
CA LEU A 10 1.54 60.52 2.31
C LEU A 10 1.42 59.09 1.80
N ALA A 11 2.34 58.64 0.94
CA ALA A 11 2.36 57.27 0.44
C ALA A 11 2.55 56.25 1.58
N LEU A 12 3.48 56.51 2.50
CA LEU A 12 3.73 55.64 3.65
C LEU A 12 2.53 55.60 4.61
N ALA A 13 1.84 56.72 4.83
CA ALA A 13 0.65 56.77 5.66
C ALA A 13 -0.52 55.95 5.07
N VAL A 14 -0.70 55.98 3.75
CA VAL A 14 -1.72 55.16 3.06
C VAL A 14 -1.36 53.67 3.11
N CYS A 15 -0.09 53.31 2.91
CA CYS A 15 0.36 51.92 3.02
C CYS A 15 0.18 51.37 4.45
N MET A 16 0.53 52.14 5.49
CA MET A 16 0.34 51.69 6.87
C MET A 16 -1.14 51.66 7.28
N GLY A 17 -1.96 52.59 6.80
CA GLY A 17 -3.41 52.57 7.04
C GLY A 17 -4.11 51.38 6.38
N GLY A 18 -3.70 51.01 5.15
CA GLY A 18 -4.23 49.84 4.44
C GLY A 18 -3.86 48.52 5.13
N LEU A 19 -2.62 48.39 5.60
CA LEU A 19 -2.17 47.20 6.34
C LEU A 19 -2.88 47.04 7.69
N TYR A 20 -3.12 48.14 8.40
CA TYR A 20 -3.81 48.11 9.70
C TYR A 20 -5.30 47.72 9.58
N LEU A 21 -5.95 48.02 8.45
CA LEU A 21 -7.34 47.62 8.20
C LEU A 21 -7.45 46.18 7.68
N ALA A 22 -6.47 45.70 6.90
CA ALA A 22 -6.42 44.32 6.45
C ALA A 22 -6.25 43.34 7.63
N ASP A 23 -5.42 43.68 8.61
CA ASP A 23 -5.15 42.88 9.82
C ASP A 23 -6.41 42.70 10.70
N ARG A 24 -7.30 43.71 10.74
CA ARG A 24 -8.58 43.59 11.46
C ARG A 24 -9.64 42.73 10.77
N SER A 25 -9.52 42.52 9.46
CA SER A 25 -10.52 41.76 8.69
C SER A 25 -10.30 40.24 8.71
N TRP A 26 -9.07 39.79 9.00
CA TRP A 26 -8.74 38.35 9.13
C TRP A 26 -8.91 37.80 10.54
N GLY A 27 -9.34 38.63 11.50
CA GLY A 27 -9.57 38.25 12.89
C GLY A 27 -11.02 38.39 13.34
N SER A 28 -12.02 38.21 12.47
CA SER A 28 -13.41 38.18 12.95
C SER A 28 -13.59 37.00 13.92
N ALA A 29 -14.24 37.26 15.06
CA ALA A 29 -14.53 36.22 16.06
C ALA A 29 -15.24 35.02 15.41
N ASP A 30 -16.12 35.28 14.45
CA ASP A 30 -16.84 34.28 13.67
C ASP A 30 -15.92 33.29 12.94
N GLY A 31 -14.76 33.75 12.44
CA GLY A 31 -13.78 32.89 11.77
C GLY A 31 -13.07 31.94 12.72
N ARG A 32 -12.83 32.38 13.97
CA ARG A 32 -12.22 31.55 15.02
C ARG A 32 -13.20 30.50 15.52
N ASP A 33 -14.44 30.91 15.81
CA ASP A 33 -15.49 30.00 16.26
C ASP A 33 -15.78 28.90 15.21
N ALA A 34 -15.78 29.26 13.92
CA ALA A 34 -15.94 28.29 12.83
C ALA A 34 -14.75 27.31 12.74
N LEU A 35 -13.53 27.76 13.03
CA LEU A 35 -12.34 26.91 12.99
C LEU A 35 -12.28 25.98 14.20
N GLU A 36 -12.64 26.47 15.39
CA GLU A 36 -12.78 25.66 16.60
C GLU A 36 -13.86 24.57 16.43
N ALA A 37 -15.01 24.93 15.83
CA ALA A 37 -16.06 23.95 15.54
C ALA A 37 -15.59 22.85 14.57
N ARG A 38 -14.80 23.21 13.54
CA ARG A 38 -14.22 22.23 12.61
C ARG A 38 -13.19 21.34 13.30
N LEU A 39 -12.37 21.90 14.18
CA LEU A 39 -11.36 21.15 14.91
C LEU A 39 -12.01 20.16 15.89
N ALA A 40 -13.02 20.57 16.64
CA ALA A 40 -13.80 19.70 17.51
C ALA A 40 -14.48 18.56 16.74
N LYS A 41 -14.98 18.84 15.52
CA LYS A 41 -15.55 17.82 14.64
C LYS A 41 -14.51 16.79 14.20
N LEU A 42 -13.31 17.24 13.81
CA LEU A 42 -12.22 16.34 13.42
C LEU A 42 -11.71 15.50 14.59
N GLU A 43 -11.63 16.06 15.80
CA GLU A 43 -11.29 15.30 17.01
C GLU A 43 -12.33 14.22 17.32
N GLN A 44 -13.63 14.54 17.16
CA GLN A 44 -14.70 13.57 17.30
C GLN A 44 -14.61 12.46 16.24
N GLU A 45 -14.39 12.81 14.97
CA GLU A 45 -14.18 11.83 13.90
C GLU A 45 -12.94 10.97 14.19
N GLY A 46 -11.82 11.57 14.63
CA GLY A 46 -10.59 10.88 15.03
C GLY A 46 -10.79 9.87 16.16
N SER A 47 -11.54 10.22 17.20
CA SER A 47 -11.89 9.29 18.29
C SER A 47 -12.66 8.07 17.80
N SER A 48 -13.57 8.25 16.83
CA SER A 48 -14.33 7.14 16.25
C SER A 48 -13.44 6.14 15.50
N TYR A 49 -12.37 6.61 14.86
CA TYR A 49 -11.40 5.72 14.20
C TYR A 49 -10.55 4.95 15.21
N ALA A 50 -10.13 5.59 16.30
CA ALA A 50 -9.40 4.93 17.38
C ALA A 50 -10.23 3.82 18.03
N ASP A 51 -11.51 4.07 18.30
CA ASP A 51 -12.43 3.07 18.85
C ASP A 51 -12.63 1.89 17.88
N ARG A 52 -12.76 2.17 16.58
CA ARG A 52 -12.90 1.12 15.55
C ARG A 52 -11.63 0.27 15.43
N ALA A 53 -10.45 0.87 15.53
CA ALA A 53 -9.18 0.15 15.53
C ALA A 53 -9.07 -0.78 16.74
N GLN A 54 -9.40 -0.29 17.94
CA GLN A 54 -9.42 -1.12 19.15
C GLN A 54 -10.42 -2.29 19.05
N ALA A 55 -11.59 -2.08 18.44
CA ALA A 55 -12.57 -3.13 18.23
C ALA A 55 -12.04 -4.26 17.32
N LEU A 56 -11.36 -3.90 16.22
CA LEU A 56 -10.75 -4.87 15.30
C LEU A 56 -9.61 -5.66 15.95
N ASP A 57 -8.79 -5.01 16.78
CA ASP A 57 -7.72 -5.70 17.52
C ASP A 57 -8.27 -6.66 18.59
N ALA A 58 -9.37 -6.28 19.25
CA ALA A 58 -10.06 -7.17 20.17
C ALA A 58 -10.65 -8.41 19.45
N GLU A 59 -11.20 -8.23 18.25
CA GLU A 59 -11.71 -9.33 17.42
C GLU A 59 -10.56 -10.25 16.94
N ARG A 60 -9.45 -9.67 16.47
CA ARG A 60 -8.25 -10.43 16.10
C ARG A 60 -7.72 -11.27 17.26
N THR A 61 -7.68 -10.70 18.47
CA THR A 61 -7.24 -11.41 19.67
C THR A 61 -8.16 -12.58 20.00
N ARG A 62 -9.50 -12.38 19.90
CA ARG A 62 -10.47 -13.47 20.08
C ARG A 62 -10.26 -14.60 19.08
N MET A 63 -10.04 -14.28 17.80
CA MET A 63 -9.77 -15.29 16.78
C MET A 63 -8.45 -16.05 17.05
N GLN A 64 -7.41 -15.36 17.51
CA GLN A 64 -6.14 -16.00 17.87
C GLN A 64 -6.28 -16.94 19.07
N ASP A 65 -7.04 -16.55 20.09
CA ASP A 65 -7.31 -17.39 21.26
C ASP A 65 -8.13 -18.63 20.88
N GLU A 66 -9.13 -18.49 20.02
CA GLU A 66 -9.91 -19.62 19.50
C GLU A 66 -9.01 -20.60 18.74
N ARG A 67 -8.15 -20.11 17.83
CA ARG A 67 -7.18 -20.95 17.13
C ARG A 67 -6.23 -21.67 18.07
N ARG A 68 -5.78 -21.00 19.15
CA ARG A 68 -4.91 -21.60 20.16
C ARG A 68 -5.61 -22.74 20.92
N ILE A 69 -6.88 -22.55 21.28
CA ILE A 69 -7.69 -23.59 21.94
C ILE A 69 -7.89 -24.80 21.03
N LEU A 70 -8.18 -24.57 19.75
CA LEU A 70 -8.32 -25.65 18.76
C LEU A 70 -7.01 -26.43 18.59
N ALA A 71 -5.88 -25.74 18.44
CA ALA A 71 -4.56 -26.38 18.34
C ALA A 71 -4.23 -27.22 19.59
N TRP A 72 -4.52 -26.70 20.78
CA TRP A 72 -4.32 -27.44 22.04
C TRP A 72 -5.20 -28.69 22.15
N ASN A 73 -6.44 -28.63 21.67
CA ASN A 73 -7.35 -29.79 21.65
C ASN A 73 -6.89 -30.88 20.69
N GLU A 74 -6.35 -30.50 19.53
CA GLU A 74 -5.80 -31.42 18.53
C GLU A 74 -4.60 -32.19 19.08
N GLU A 75 -3.65 -31.48 19.70
CA GLU A 75 -2.47 -32.08 20.34
C GLU A 75 -2.87 -33.08 21.44
N ARG A 76 -3.84 -32.72 22.28
CA ARG A 76 -4.35 -33.59 23.34
C ARG A 76 -5.06 -34.83 22.79
N SER A 77 -5.73 -34.71 21.64
CA SER A 77 -6.40 -35.81 20.97
C SER A 77 -5.39 -36.78 20.34
N SER A 78 -4.33 -36.25 19.74
CA SER A 78 -3.20 -37.04 19.21
C SER A 78 -2.50 -37.84 20.31
N ALA A 79 -2.19 -37.21 21.46
CA ALA A 79 -1.55 -37.88 22.59
C ALA A 79 -2.38 -39.06 23.15
N ARG A 80 -3.71 -38.95 23.18
CA ARG A 80 -4.61 -40.04 23.62
C ARG A 80 -4.78 -41.16 22.59
N GLY A 81 -4.66 -40.84 21.30
CA GLY A 81 -4.71 -41.83 20.22
C GLY A 81 -3.51 -42.77 20.22
N SER A 82 -2.34 -42.29 20.64
CA SER A 82 -1.09 -43.06 20.66
C SER A 82 -1.05 -44.18 21.72
N ASP A 83 -1.83 -44.07 22.81
CA ASP A 83 -1.76 -45.01 23.94
C ASP A 83 -2.67 -46.25 23.79
N ARG A 84 -3.51 -46.30 22.75
CA ARG A 84 -4.39 -47.45 22.45
C ARG A 84 -3.80 -48.48 21.49
N GLY A 85 -2.54 -48.30 21.07
CA GLY A 85 -1.85 -49.18 20.11
C GLY A 85 -1.03 -50.33 20.70
N ILE A 86 -0.92 -50.47 22.04
CA ILE A 86 -0.05 -51.49 22.65
C ILE A 86 -0.82 -52.33 23.69
N ALA A 87 -1.62 -53.30 23.23
CA ALA A 87 -1.89 -54.54 23.96
C ALA A 87 -2.76 -55.52 23.14
N LEU A 88 -2.12 -56.44 22.41
CA LEU A 88 -2.43 -57.88 22.30
C LEU A 88 -1.76 -58.46 21.03
N GLU A 89 -0.67 -59.23 21.20
CA GLU A 89 -0.66 -60.68 20.90
C GLU A 89 0.76 -61.27 20.98
N SER A 90 0.88 -62.31 21.79
CA SER A 90 2.01 -63.23 21.87
C SER A 90 1.47 -64.62 21.57
N GLY A 91 1.93 -65.27 20.49
CA GLY A 91 1.60 -66.67 20.20
C GLY A 91 1.83 -67.17 18.76
N ALA A 92 3.07 -67.61 18.48
CA ALA A 92 3.51 -68.71 17.58
C ALA A 92 3.15 -68.76 16.06
N ALA A 93 4.19 -69.01 15.26
CA ALA A 93 4.29 -69.09 13.78
C ALA A 93 4.00 -70.50 13.18
N PRO A 94 4.26 -70.80 11.88
CA PRO A 94 4.08 -70.06 10.62
C PRO A 94 3.28 -70.85 9.56
N SER A 95 2.68 -70.19 8.57
CA SER A 95 2.43 -70.80 7.25
C SER A 95 2.37 -69.79 6.11
N ARG A 96 2.97 -70.22 5.00
CA ARG A 96 3.20 -69.52 3.72
C ARG A 96 1.90 -69.26 2.97
N GLY A 97 1.84 -68.14 2.25
CA GLY A 97 1.17 -68.04 0.94
C GLY A 97 0.20 -66.87 0.75
N GLY A 98 0.47 -66.04 -0.27
CA GLY A 98 -0.41 -65.00 -0.85
C GLY A 98 -0.28 -63.66 -0.13
N GLY A 99 0.17 -62.57 -0.74
CA GLY A 99 -0.28 -62.05 -2.03
C GLY A 99 -1.17 -60.84 -1.75
N ASP A 100 -0.71 -59.67 -2.21
CA ASP A 100 -1.46 -58.42 -2.42
C ASP A 100 -1.69 -57.49 -1.20
N GLU A 101 -0.63 -56.76 -0.87
CA GLU A 101 -0.56 -55.30 -1.10
C GLU A 101 -1.87 -54.52 -0.93
N ARG A 102 -2.37 -54.44 0.31
CA ARG A 102 -3.33 -53.40 0.69
C ARG A 102 -2.59 -52.07 0.80
N ALA A 103 -2.56 -51.36 -0.32
CA ALA A 103 -2.32 -49.93 -0.38
C ALA A 103 -3.27 -49.22 0.61
N SER A 104 -2.75 -48.86 1.78
CA SER A 104 -3.28 -47.72 2.54
C SER A 104 -3.03 -46.48 1.70
N SER A 105 -3.98 -46.19 0.81
CA SER A 105 -4.11 -44.89 0.17
C SER A 105 -4.52 -43.90 1.26
N SER A 106 -3.53 -43.40 2.02
CA SER A 106 -3.64 -42.10 2.67
C SER A 106 -3.85 -41.09 1.55
N ALA A 107 -5.11 -40.78 1.26
CA ALA A 107 -5.45 -39.61 0.50
C ALA A 107 -5.00 -38.43 1.36
N GLU A 108 -3.83 -37.87 1.02
CA GLU A 108 -3.42 -36.54 1.45
C GLU A 108 -4.60 -35.60 1.18
N PRO A 109 -5.09 -34.84 2.17
CA PRO A 109 -6.09 -33.81 1.92
C PRO A 109 -5.52 -32.91 0.82
N THR A 110 -6.10 -32.98 -0.38
CA THR A 110 -5.77 -32.06 -1.46
C THR A 110 -6.22 -30.69 -0.98
N GLU A 111 -5.30 -29.97 -0.35
CA GLU A 111 -5.51 -28.59 0.08
C GLU A 111 -5.85 -27.80 -1.18
N ALA A 112 -7.04 -27.21 -1.19
CA ALA A 112 -7.47 -26.40 -2.32
C ALA A 112 -6.43 -25.29 -2.51
N PRO A 113 -5.97 -25.02 -3.75
CA PRO A 113 -5.00 -23.97 -4.00
C PRO A 113 -5.52 -22.64 -3.43
N ALA A 114 -4.65 -21.94 -2.70
CA ALA A 114 -4.97 -20.65 -2.13
C ALA A 114 -5.49 -19.70 -3.23
N PRO A 115 -6.45 -18.81 -2.92
CA PRO A 115 -6.90 -17.81 -3.87
C PRO A 115 -5.72 -16.92 -4.31
N PRO A 116 -5.72 -16.40 -5.55
CA PRO A 116 -4.70 -15.47 -5.99
C PRO A 116 -4.73 -14.20 -5.12
N PRO A 117 -3.57 -13.54 -4.95
CA PRO A 117 -3.50 -12.31 -4.15
C PRO A 117 -4.35 -11.19 -4.78
N THR A 118 -4.95 -10.37 -3.94
CA THR A 118 -5.66 -9.15 -4.38
C THR A 118 -4.66 -8.07 -4.81
N THR A 119 -5.11 -7.06 -5.56
CA THR A 119 -4.27 -5.90 -5.93
C THR A 119 -3.67 -5.21 -4.71
N GLU A 120 -4.47 -5.05 -3.65
CA GLU A 120 -4.01 -4.48 -2.38
C GLU A 120 -2.93 -5.34 -1.73
N GLN A 121 -3.10 -6.66 -1.71
CA GLN A 121 -2.08 -7.59 -1.19
C GLN A 121 -0.79 -7.56 -2.01
N MET A 122 -0.88 -7.46 -3.33
CA MET A 122 0.28 -7.31 -4.20
C MET A 122 1.01 -5.98 -3.94
N GLN A 123 0.26 -4.88 -3.82
CA GLN A 123 0.83 -3.57 -3.51
C GLN A 123 1.56 -3.59 -2.17
N LEU A 124 0.92 -4.11 -1.11
CA LEU A 124 1.53 -4.21 0.21
C LEU A 124 2.82 -5.06 0.19
N GLY A 125 2.80 -6.18 -0.54
CA GLY A 125 3.99 -7.03 -0.69
C GLY A 125 5.14 -6.33 -1.44
N LEU A 126 4.83 -5.50 -2.43
CA LEU A 126 5.83 -4.71 -3.15
C LEU A 126 6.37 -3.55 -2.33
N GLU A 127 5.53 -2.91 -1.52
CA GLU A 127 5.98 -1.87 -0.58
C GLU A 127 6.93 -2.48 0.47
N GLU A 128 6.57 -3.62 1.07
CA GLU A 128 7.45 -4.33 2.01
C GLU A 128 8.77 -4.75 1.36
N GLN A 129 8.73 -5.24 0.12
CA GLN A 129 9.93 -5.59 -0.63
C GLN A 129 10.80 -4.36 -0.90
N PHE A 130 10.19 -3.23 -1.29
CA PHE A 130 10.88 -1.98 -1.57
C PHE A 130 11.56 -1.42 -0.31
N GLU A 131 10.85 -1.36 0.81
CA GLU A 131 11.38 -0.91 2.11
C GLU A 131 12.54 -1.79 2.62
N GLY A 132 12.49 -3.10 2.32
CA GLY A 132 13.55 -4.04 2.66
C GLY A 132 14.74 -4.06 1.71
N ASP A 133 14.63 -3.44 0.53
CA ASP A 133 15.68 -3.45 -0.48
C ASP A 133 16.71 -2.34 -0.23
N ALA A 134 17.98 -2.71 -0.25
CA ALA A 134 19.06 -1.77 0.04
C ALA A 134 19.42 -0.95 -1.19
N ASP A 135 19.69 0.34 -1.03
CA ASP A 135 20.09 1.21 -2.13
C ASP A 135 21.32 0.71 -2.92
N ASP A 136 21.28 0.90 -4.24
CA ASP A 136 22.44 0.85 -5.14
C ASP A 136 22.65 2.23 -5.76
N PRO A 137 23.45 3.12 -5.14
CA PRO A 137 23.58 4.52 -5.56
C PRO A 137 24.13 4.73 -6.98
N ALA A 138 24.74 3.71 -7.59
CA ALA A 138 25.21 3.79 -8.96
C ALA A 138 24.05 3.57 -9.94
N TRP A 139 23.18 2.62 -9.63
CA TRP A 139 22.00 2.32 -10.44
C TRP A 139 20.83 3.26 -10.13
N SER A 140 20.44 3.41 -8.87
CA SER A 140 19.23 4.13 -8.44
C SER A 140 19.16 5.55 -8.98
N ARG A 141 20.22 6.35 -8.83
CA ARG A 141 20.25 7.73 -9.37
C ARG A 141 20.07 7.79 -10.89
N SER A 142 20.65 6.84 -11.61
CA SER A 142 20.48 6.78 -13.07
C SER A 142 19.09 6.31 -13.48
N ALA A 143 18.50 5.42 -12.68
CA ALA A 143 17.14 4.93 -12.84
C ALA A 143 16.11 6.03 -12.56
N GLU A 144 16.25 6.77 -11.46
CA GLU A 144 15.42 7.93 -11.10
C GLU A 144 15.40 8.95 -12.23
N GLN A 145 16.57 9.33 -12.74
CA GLN A 145 16.66 10.29 -13.85
C GLN A 145 15.94 9.77 -15.11
N ARG A 146 16.11 8.48 -15.44
CA ARG A 146 15.42 7.87 -16.59
C ARG A 146 13.91 7.85 -16.42
N VAL A 147 13.43 7.57 -15.21
CA VAL A 147 11.99 7.61 -14.88
C VAL A 147 11.46 9.04 -15.00
N LEU A 148 12.16 10.02 -14.44
CA LEU A 148 11.78 11.44 -14.53
C LEU A 148 11.72 11.93 -15.97
N ASP A 149 12.77 11.66 -16.76
CA ASP A 149 12.87 12.08 -18.16
C ASP A 149 11.85 11.38 -19.05
N GLY A 150 11.44 10.16 -18.68
CA GLY A 150 10.57 9.32 -19.48
C GLY A 150 9.08 9.43 -19.14
N LEU A 151 8.71 9.35 -17.85
CA LEU A 151 7.33 9.40 -17.39
C LEU A 151 6.83 10.83 -17.21
N GLY A 152 7.68 11.74 -16.73
CA GLY A 152 7.31 13.12 -16.43
C GLY A 152 6.62 13.82 -17.61
N PRO A 153 7.21 13.84 -18.82
CA PRO A 153 6.59 14.44 -19.99
C PRO A 153 5.29 13.75 -20.46
N ARG A 154 5.08 12.48 -20.12
CA ARG A 154 3.92 11.69 -20.57
C ARG A 154 2.67 11.89 -19.73
N LEU A 155 2.82 12.35 -18.48
CA LEU A 155 1.67 12.72 -17.64
C LEU A 155 0.90 13.93 -18.20
N GLY A 156 1.56 14.75 -19.01
CA GLY A 156 0.95 15.88 -19.70
C GLY A 156 0.35 16.92 -18.75
N GLU A 157 -0.77 17.52 -19.13
CA GLU A 157 -1.46 18.55 -18.34
C GLU A 157 -2.40 17.96 -17.27
N HIS A 158 -2.64 16.65 -17.29
CA HIS A 158 -3.63 15.96 -16.47
C HIS A 158 -3.03 15.13 -15.33
N GLY A 159 -1.72 15.20 -15.13
CA GLY A 159 -1.06 14.55 -14.02
C GLY A 159 0.30 15.15 -13.69
N SER A 160 0.86 14.74 -12.57
CA SER A 160 2.19 15.14 -12.11
C SER A 160 2.88 14.00 -11.37
N LEU A 161 4.21 13.93 -11.46
CA LEU A 161 5.00 13.06 -10.61
C LEU A 161 5.08 13.69 -9.22
N ALA A 162 4.62 12.96 -8.19
CA ALA A 162 4.72 13.36 -6.80
C ALA A 162 6.08 12.94 -6.23
N SER A 163 6.49 11.68 -6.45
CA SER A 163 7.80 11.19 -6.05
C SER A 163 8.32 10.10 -6.98
N VAL A 164 9.65 9.96 -7.01
CA VAL A 164 10.37 8.86 -7.65
C VAL A 164 11.47 8.45 -6.70
N GLU A 165 11.45 7.19 -6.26
CA GLU A 165 12.43 6.62 -5.34
C GLU A 165 12.90 5.29 -5.92
N CYS A 166 14.20 5.12 -6.13
CA CYS A 166 14.74 3.86 -6.65
C CYS A 166 15.65 3.19 -5.62
N SER A 167 15.41 1.90 -5.37
CA SER A 167 16.23 1.04 -4.52
C SER A 167 17.33 0.36 -5.36
N ARG A 168 17.74 -0.88 -5.07
CA ARG A 168 18.67 -1.66 -5.92
C ARG A 168 17.97 -2.42 -7.03
N THR A 169 16.75 -2.88 -6.76
CA THR A 169 16.03 -3.83 -7.62
C THR A 169 14.79 -3.23 -8.28
N MET A 170 14.26 -2.11 -7.80
CA MET A 170 13.08 -1.46 -8.40
C MET A 170 12.99 0.03 -8.09
N CYS A 171 12.04 0.70 -8.72
CA CYS A 171 11.65 2.07 -8.39
C CYS A 171 10.18 2.12 -7.96
N ARG A 172 9.89 2.91 -6.93
CA ARG A 172 8.56 3.34 -6.51
C ARG A 172 8.29 4.72 -7.10
N VAL A 173 7.23 4.83 -7.89
CA VAL A 173 6.84 6.06 -8.58
C VAL A 173 5.44 6.44 -8.11
N GLU A 174 5.30 7.61 -7.52
CA GLU A 174 4.01 8.15 -7.13
C GLU A 174 3.60 9.25 -8.11
N SER A 175 2.37 9.17 -8.59
CA SER A 175 1.83 10.12 -9.56
C SER A 175 0.42 10.52 -9.19
N ASP A 176 0.14 11.81 -9.32
CA ASP A 176 -1.19 12.38 -9.17
C ASP A 176 -1.81 12.59 -10.55
N HIS A 177 -3.11 12.32 -10.64
CA HIS A 177 -3.92 12.44 -11.85
C HIS A 177 -5.18 13.23 -11.54
N ALA A 178 -5.64 14.02 -12.50
CA ALA A 178 -6.84 14.83 -12.35
C ALA A 178 -8.09 13.98 -12.06
N ASP A 179 -8.16 12.80 -12.69
CA ASP A 179 -9.23 11.82 -12.53
C ASP A 179 -8.79 10.41 -12.96
N MET A 180 -9.68 9.44 -12.77
CA MET A 180 -9.44 8.04 -13.16
C MET A 180 -9.27 7.84 -14.67
N ALA A 181 -9.88 8.70 -15.51
CA ALA A 181 -9.75 8.58 -16.96
C ALA A 181 -8.33 8.99 -17.41
N SER A 182 -7.80 10.04 -16.79
CA SER A 182 -6.43 10.54 -16.99
C SER A 182 -5.40 9.48 -16.57
N PHE A 183 -5.60 8.84 -15.41
CA PHE A 183 -4.76 7.73 -14.96
C PHE A 183 -4.76 6.54 -15.94
N ARG A 184 -5.95 6.10 -16.39
CA ARG A 184 -6.05 4.97 -17.33
C ARG A 184 -5.35 5.25 -18.65
N GLY A 185 -5.56 6.44 -19.23
CA GLY A 185 -4.86 6.86 -20.44
C GLY A 185 -3.34 6.85 -20.26
N PHE A 186 -2.86 7.42 -19.15
CA PHE A 186 -1.43 7.37 -18.82
C PHE A 186 -0.91 5.93 -18.70
N ALA A 187 -1.61 5.05 -17.99
CA ALA A 187 -1.20 3.67 -17.79
C ALA A 187 -1.16 2.89 -19.12
N GLU A 188 -2.17 3.04 -19.96
CA GLU A 188 -2.26 2.39 -21.28
C GLU A 188 -1.14 2.89 -22.22
N ASP A 189 -0.92 4.21 -22.30
CA ASP A 189 0.03 4.80 -23.24
C ASP A 189 1.50 4.69 -22.78
N SER A 190 1.74 4.72 -21.47
CA SER A 190 3.10 4.85 -20.91
C SER A 190 3.64 3.59 -20.28
N LEU A 191 2.77 2.79 -19.66
CA LEU A 191 3.18 1.60 -18.88
C LEU A 191 2.89 0.30 -19.63
N LEU A 192 1.73 0.19 -20.27
CA LEU A 192 1.22 -1.04 -20.89
C LEU A 192 1.33 -1.06 -22.43
N GLY A 193 1.82 0.03 -23.03
CA GLY A 193 1.88 0.20 -24.49
C GLY A 193 2.70 -0.89 -25.20
N SER A 194 2.21 -1.27 -26.40
CA SER A 194 2.77 -2.37 -27.21
C SER A 194 4.08 -2.06 -27.93
N GLU A 195 4.51 -0.79 -28.00
CA GLU A 195 5.77 -0.37 -28.65
C GLU A 195 6.98 -0.37 -27.69
N GLY A 196 6.98 -1.29 -26.71
CA GLY A 196 7.93 -1.29 -25.61
C GLY A 196 7.60 -0.14 -24.66
N GLY A 197 7.01 -0.47 -23.51
CA GLY A 197 6.82 0.50 -22.44
C GLY A 197 8.12 1.28 -22.17
N LEU A 198 8.02 2.44 -21.51
CA LEU A 198 9.19 3.27 -21.20
C LEU A 198 10.35 2.49 -20.55
N TRP A 199 10.02 1.35 -19.93
CA TRP A 199 10.90 0.53 -19.15
C TRP A 199 10.91 -0.93 -19.62
N ASN A 200 12.10 -1.52 -19.76
CA ASN A 200 12.27 -2.92 -20.21
C ASN A 200 12.18 -3.94 -19.05
N GLY A 201 11.39 -3.64 -18.02
CA GLY A 201 11.25 -4.45 -16.81
C GLY A 201 9.79 -4.65 -16.44
N ALA A 202 9.54 -5.50 -15.45
CA ALA A 202 8.19 -5.70 -14.93
C ALA A 202 7.64 -4.40 -14.33
N VAL A 203 6.36 -4.11 -14.58
CA VAL A 203 5.67 -2.93 -14.08
C VAL A 203 4.41 -3.38 -13.35
N PHE A 204 4.17 -2.79 -12.18
CA PHE A 204 2.92 -2.90 -11.45
C PHE A 204 2.40 -1.50 -11.17
N THR A 205 1.10 -1.28 -11.30
CA THR A 205 0.48 0.00 -10.95
C THR A 205 -0.82 -0.23 -10.21
N SER A 206 -1.05 0.54 -9.15
CA SER A 206 -2.28 0.53 -8.38
C SER A 206 -2.68 1.95 -7.97
N VAL A 207 -3.97 2.16 -7.80
CA VAL A 207 -4.52 3.40 -7.26
C VAL A 207 -4.55 3.28 -5.73
N VAL A 208 -3.90 4.22 -5.05
CA VAL A 208 -3.78 4.23 -3.58
C VAL A 208 -4.77 5.18 -2.94
N GLU A 209 -5.05 6.28 -3.63
CA GLU A 209 -6.08 7.24 -3.25
C GLU A 209 -6.87 7.63 -4.49
N GLY A 210 -8.19 7.70 -4.37
CA GLY A 210 -9.04 8.08 -5.48
C GLY A 210 -10.49 7.84 -5.16
N ARG A 211 -11.36 8.63 -5.77
CA ARG A 211 -12.80 8.42 -5.70
C ARG A 211 -13.32 7.97 -7.05
N GLU A 212 -14.24 7.02 -7.05
CA GLU A 212 -14.92 6.57 -8.27
C GLU A 212 -15.80 7.68 -8.88
N ASP A 213 -16.09 8.75 -8.13
CA ASP A 213 -16.95 9.86 -8.53
C ASP A 213 -16.24 10.97 -9.34
N GLY A 214 -15.00 10.73 -9.77
CA GLY A 214 -14.27 11.63 -10.69
C GLY A 214 -13.42 12.71 -10.00
N GLY A 215 -13.00 12.46 -8.76
CA GLY A 215 -12.00 13.28 -8.07
C GLY A 215 -10.55 12.93 -8.47
N PRO A 216 -9.57 13.68 -7.92
CA PRO A 216 -8.16 13.40 -8.13
C PRO A 216 -7.79 11.99 -7.67
N VAL A 217 -6.83 11.40 -8.36
CA VAL A 217 -6.38 10.02 -8.17
C VAL A 217 -4.87 10.01 -7.98
N THR A 218 -4.40 9.38 -6.92
CA THR A 218 -2.98 9.11 -6.69
C THR A 218 -2.72 7.64 -6.96
N ALA A 219 -1.75 7.37 -7.83
CA ALA A 219 -1.34 6.04 -8.22
C ALA A 219 0.13 5.79 -7.86
N VAL A 220 0.39 4.59 -7.35
CA VAL A 220 1.75 4.09 -7.11
C VAL A 220 2.08 3.08 -8.18
N THR A 221 3.24 3.25 -8.79
CA THR A 221 3.77 2.37 -9.83
C THR A 221 5.13 1.84 -9.38
N PHE A 222 5.26 0.51 -9.33
CA PHE A 222 6.52 -0.16 -9.12
C PHE A 222 7.09 -0.61 -10.46
N VAL A 223 8.37 -0.31 -10.65
CA VAL A 223 9.08 -0.59 -11.89
C VAL A 223 10.35 -1.37 -11.57
N ALA A 224 10.39 -2.67 -11.88
CA ALA A 224 11.54 -3.52 -11.63
C ALA A 224 12.72 -3.14 -12.51
N ARG A 225 13.93 -3.20 -11.97
CA ARG A 225 15.17 -3.14 -12.74
C ARG A 225 15.15 -4.13 -13.90
N GLU A 226 15.77 -3.76 -15.02
CA GLU A 226 15.86 -4.66 -16.18
C GLU A 226 16.50 -6.01 -15.78
N GLY A 227 15.78 -7.10 -16.05
CA GLY A 227 16.18 -8.46 -15.67
C GLY A 227 15.75 -8.90 -14.27
N GLU A 228 15.21 -8.01 -13.44
CA GLU A 228 14.59 -8.35 -12.15
C GLU A 228 13.09 -8.63 -12.30
N THR A 229 12.55 -9.43 -11.38
CA THR A 229 11.12 -9.73 -11.29
C THR A 229 10.47 -8.98 -10.14
N LEU A 230 9.20 -8.57 -10.30
CA LEU A 230 8.39 -8.12 -9.18
C LEU A 230 7.79 -9.34 -8.47
N ALA A 231 8.01 -9.47 -7.16
CA ALA A 231 7.44 -10.59 -6.41
C ALA A 231 5.91 -10.56 -6.48
N GLY A 232 5.29 -11.73 -6.69
CA GLY A 232 3.84 -11.85 -6.77
C GLY A 232 3.23 -11.54 -8.15
N ILE A 233 4.02 -11.06 -9.11
CA ILE A 233 3.58 -10.83 -10.49
C ILE A 233 4.31 -11.86 -11.36
N GLY A 234 3.58 -12.90 -11.75
CA GLY A 234 4.14 -14.00 -12.53
C GLY A 234 4.85 -13.49 -13.79
N GLY A 235 6.10 -13.93 -13.98
CA GLY A 235 6.89 -13.68 -15.18
C GLY A 235 6.44 -14.50 -16.38
#